data_AF-A0A2I9ED31-F1
#
_entry.id   AF-A0A2I9ED31-F1
#
_cell.length_a   1.000
_cell.length_b   1.000
_cell.length_c   1.000
_cell.angle_alpha   90.00
_cell.angle_beta   90.00
_cell.angle_gamma   90.00
#
_symmetry.space_group_name_H-M   'P 1'
#
loop_
_entity.id
_entity.type
_entity.pdbx_description
1 polymer ?
#
loop_
_entity_poly.entity_id
_entity_poly.type
_entity_poly.pdbx_seq_one_letter_code
_entity_poly.pdbx_strand_id
1 'polypeptide(L)'
;MNSILLFIICILLGWDIYLLRKIYKSGLNGISMLADEKYFELKYNINLLKSISAILIFVVGFLGYSSYNNFKDEFSNDLNKVTENQRKQLDSITENIRVISESLDELESLKNNLQQNISDYDSRMSLLNGKVSSINNTLKYNPRIFVTTGIRYPLSTIHKMANGVKVYFKDLKTSFNEDLPKFKKAPLVNVEGYRLDLHILEITEEYFRVGAWSYDNSEIDDKRGYFTFDIWLASFD
;
A
#
# COMPACT_ATOMS: atom_id res chain seq x y z
N MET A 1 22.83 -66.44 -14.24
CA MET A 1 22.56 -67.90 -14.41
C MET A 1 21.67 -68.18 -15.62
N ASN A 2 20.58 -67.45 -15.83
CA ASN A 2 19.63 -67.67 -16.95
C ASN A 2 20.23 -67.48 -18.36
N SER A 3 21.13 -66.51 -18.54
CA SER A 3 21.78 -66.26 -19.86
C SER A 3 22.72 -67.39 -20.29
N ILE A 4 23.34 -68.10 -19.32
CA ILE A 4 24.26 -69.22 -19.59
C ILE A 4 23.45 -70.43 -20.06
N LEU A 5 22.28 -70.67 -19.48
CA LEU A 5 21.41 -71.79 -19.83
C LEU A 5 20.77 -71.61 -21.21
N LEU A 6 20.35 -70.38 -21.55
CA LEU A 6 19.90 -70.02 -22.91
C LEU A 6 21.01 -70.21 -23.95
N PHE A 7 22.25 -69.83 -23.62
CA PHE A 7 23.40 -70.00 -24.51
C PHE A 7 23.72 -71.48 -24.78
N ILE A 8 23.67 -72.33 -23.75
CA ILE A 8 23.86 -73.79 -23.88
C ILE A 8 22.77 -74.39 -24.79
N ILE A 9 21.51 -73.97 -24.61
CA ILE A 9 20.39 -74.44 -25.46
C ILE A 9 20.56 -73.99 -26.91
N CYS A 10 21.00 -72.75 -27.16
CA CYS A 10 21.28 -72.28 -28.52
C CYS A 10 22.41 -73.07 -29.19
N ILE A 11 23.45 -73.45 -28.45
CA ILE A 11 24.54 -74.30 -28.96
C ILE A 11 24.02 -75.70 -29.33
N LEU A 12 23.21 -76.31 -28.46
CA LEU A 12 22.62 -77.63 -28.71
C LEU A 12 21.70 -77.62 -29.94
N LEU A 13 20.86 -76.59 -30.09
CA LEU A 13 20.01 -76.45 -31.28
C LEU A 13 20.82 -76.23 -32.57
N GLY A 14 21.89 -75.42 -32.51
CA GLY A 14 22.80 -75.23 -33.64
C GLY A 14 23.47 -76.54 -34.06
N TRP A 15 23.85 -77.37 -33.08
CA TRP A 15 24.44 -78.69 -33.29
C TRP A 15 23.45 -79.68 -33.91
N ASP A 16 22.20 -79.73 -33.43
CA ASP A 16 21.16 -80.60 -33.97
C ASP A 16 20.77 -80.23 -35.40
N ILE A 17 20.66 -78.92 -35.71
CA ILE A 17 20.43 -78.43 -37.07
C ILE A 17 21.59 -78.81 -37.99
N TYR A 18 22.83 -78.75 -37.50
CA TYR A 18 24.01 -79.18 -38.26
C TYR A 18 23.97 -80.68 -38.58
N LEU A 19 23.63 -81.54 -37.62
CA LEU A 19 23.50 -82.98 -37.82
C LEU A 19 22.38 -83.31 -38.82
N LEU A 20 21.22 -82.68 -38.70
CA LEU A 20 20.11 -82.83 -39.65
C LEU A 20 20.52 -82.44 -41.08
N ARG A 21 21.26 -81.33 -41.22
CA ARG A 21 21.77 -80.87 -42.52
C ARG A 21 22.79 -81.84 -43.13
N LYS A 22 23.63 -82.45 -42.29
CA LYS A 22 24.60 -83.48 -42.71
C LYS A 22 23.90 -84.74 -43.21
N ILE A 23 22.92 -85.26 -42.46
CA ILE A 23 22.14 -86.45 -42.84
C ILE A 23 21.34 -86.21 -44.13
N TYR A 24 20.70 -85.04 -44.25
CA TYR A 24 19.97 -84.64 -45.46
C TYR A 24 20.88 -84.60 -46.70
N LYS A 25 22.07 -83.98 -46.58
CA LYS A 25 23.05 -83.90 -47.68
C LYS A 25 23.61 -85.27 -48.08
N SER A 26 23.71 -86.21 -47.13
CA SER A 26 24.12 -87.60 -47.41
C SER A 26 23.02 -88.44 -48.09
N GLY A 27 21.74 -88.10 -47.92
CA GLY A 27 20.62 -88.79 -48.58
C GLY A 27 20.35 -88.35 -50.03
N LEU A 28 20.84 -87.18 -50.44
CA LEU A 28 20.64 -86.62 -51.79
C LEU A 28 21.53 -87.23 -52.88
N ASN A 29 22.57 -87.99 -52.51
CA ASN A 29 23.60 -88.49 -53.44
C ASN A 29 23.38 -89.93 -53.95
N GLY A 30 22.19 -90.53 -53.78
CA GLY A 30 21.91 -91.85 -54.37
C GLY A 30 20.50 -92.35 -54.10
N ILE A 31 19.86 -92.89 -55.14
CA ILE A 31 18.51 -93.49 -55.13
C ILE A 31 18.55 -94.84 -54.40
N SER A 32 18.89 -94.83 -53.11
CA SER A 32 18.75 -96.00 -52.23
C SER A 32 17.79 -95.63 -51.11
N MET A 33 16.68 -96.35 -51.05
CA MET A 33 15.75 -96.37 -49.92
C MET A 33 16.56 -96.37 -48.62
N LEU A 34 16.30 -95.38 -47.74
CA LEU A 34 16.99 -95.24 -46.45
C LEU A 34 16.94 -96.58 -45.72
N ALA A 35 18.11 -97.14 -45.36
CA ALA A 35 18.17 -98.30 -44.50
C ALA A 35 17.40 -98.01 -43.20
N ASP A 36 16.57 -98.96 -42.74
CA ASP A 36 15.63 -98.77 -41.63
C ASP A 36 16.28 -98.13 -40.39
N GLU A 37 17.54 -98.48 -40.11
CA GLU A 37 18.34 -97.90 -39.02
C GLU A 37 18.48 -96.36 -39.11
N LYS A 38 18.81 -95.83 -40.30
CA LYS A 38 18.93 -94.38 -40.52
C LYS A 38 17.58 -93.67 -40.46
N TYR A 39 16.50 -94.36 -40.83
CA TYR A 39 15.14 -93.82 -40.72
C TYR A 39 14.73 -93.66 -39.25
N PHE A 40 15.00 -94.66 -38.41
CA PHE A 40 14.70 -94.59 -36.98
C PHE A 40 15.54 -93.52 -36.26
N GLU A 41 16.82 -93.37 -36.61
CA GLU A 41 17.69 -92.31 -36.09
C GLU A 41 17.17 -90.91 -36.47
N LEU A 42 16.78 -90.72 -37.72
CA LEU A 42 16.20 -89.45 -38.18
C LEU A 42 14.88 -89.13 -37.46
N LYS A 43 14.00 -90.13 -37.30
CA LYS A 43 12.73 -89.98 -36.59
C LYS A 43 12.96 -89.62 -35.12
N TYR A 44 13.94 -90.25 -34.47
CA TYR A 44 14.34 -89.93 -33.10
C TYR A 44 14.83 -88.49 -32.97
N ASN A 45 15.74 -88.06 -33.86
CA ASN A 45 16.28 -86.70 -33.87
C ASN A 45 15.20 -85.64 -34.11
N ILE A 46 14.23 -85.90 -34.99
CA ILE A 46 13.09 -85.00 -35.21
C ILE A 46 12.22 -84.89 -33.96
N ASN A 47 11.94 -86.00 -33.27
CA ASN A 47 11.14 -85.98 -32.05
C ASN A 47 11.88 -85.26 -30.90
N LEU A 48 13.18 -85.49 -30.77
CA LEU A 48 14.04 -84.78 -29.81
C LEU A 48 14.05 -83.27 -30.09
N LEU A 49 14.19 -82.86 -31.35
CA LEU A 49 14.12 -81.45 -31.75
C LEU A 49 12.78 -80.81 -31.41
N LYS A 50 11.67 -81.53 -31.62
CA LYS A 50 10.32 -81.05 -31.25
C LYS A 50 10.19 -80.85 -29.73
N SER A 51 10.67 -81.80 -28.94
CA SER A 51 10.66 -81.70 -27.47
C SER A 51 11.52 -80.54 -26.97
N ILE A 52 12.73 -80.36 -27.50
CA ILE A 52 13.61 -79.24 -27.13
C ILE A 52 12.99 -77.90 -27.53
N SER A 53 12.40 -77.82 -28.72
CA SER A 53 11.72 -76.60 -29.20
C SER A 53 10.54 -76.22 -28.31
N ALA A 54 9.74 -77.20 -27.87
CA ALA A 54 8.64 -76.97 -26.94
C ALA A 54 9.11 -76.46 -25.57
N ILE A 55 10.19 -77.04 -25.03
CA ILE A 55 10.81 -76.58 -23.78
C ILE A 55 11.34 -75.15 -23.94
N LEU A 56 11.97 -74.83 -25.07
CA LEU A 56 12.49 -73.49 -25.34
C LEU A 56 11.36 -72.46 -25.38
N ILE A 57 10.27 -72.75 -26.11
CA ILE A 57 9.09 -71.88 -26.17
C ILE A 57 8.52 -71.66 -24.76
N PHE A 58 8.46 -72.71 -23.94
CA PHE A 58 8.00 -72.60 -22.56
C PHE A 58 8.92 -71.72 -21.70
N VAL A 59 10.25 -71.92 -21.77
CA VAL A 59 11.23 -71.14 -21.00
C VAL A 59 11.23 -69.67 -21.44
N VAL A 60 11.19 -69.39 -22.74
CA VAL A 60 11.10 -68.02 -23.28
C VAL A 60 9.78 -67.38 -22.86
N GLY A 61 8.67 -68.11 -22.93
CA GLY A 61 7.37 -67.64 -22.46
C GLY A 61 7.36 -67.33 -20.96
N PHE A 62 7.94 -68.20 -20.13
CA PHE A 62 8.03 -68.01 -18.69
C PHE A 62 8.92 -66.82 -18.31
N LEU A 63 10.10 -66.70 -18.94
CA LEU A 63 11.00 -65.56 -18.72
C LEU A 63 10.39 -64.25 -19.22
N GLY A 64 9.73 -64.28 -20.38
CA GLY A 64 9.00 -63.14 -20.91
C GLY A 64 7.86 -62.70 -19.98
N TYR A 65 7.08 -63.63 -19.46
CA TYR A 65 6.02 -63.37 -18.50
C TYR A 65 6.55 -62.77 -17.18
N SER A 66 7.63 -63.35 -16.62
CA SER A 66 8.26 -62.82 -15.40
C SER A 66 8.84 -61.43 -15.61
N SER A 67 9.52 -61.19 -16.74
CA SER A 67 10.07 -59.87 -17.07
C SER A 67 8.97 -58.84 -17.31
N TYR A 68 7.87 -59.22 -17.95
CA TYR A 68 6.73 -58.35 -18.19
C TYR A 68 6.05 -57.95 -16.88
N ASN A 69 5.82 -58.89 -15.96
CA ASN A 69 5.22 -58.58 -14.67
C ASN A 69 6.11 -57.65 -13.84
N ASN A 70 7.42 -57.93 -13.76
CA ASN A 70 8.35 -57.07 -13.03
C ASN A 70 8.38 -55.64 -13.61
N PHE A 71 8.44 -55.52 -14.95
CA PHE A 71 8.38 -54.22 -15.61
C PHE A 71 7.04 -53.50 -15.36
N LYS A 72 5.92 -54.23 -15.44
CA LYS A 72 4.59 -53.68 -15.17
C LYS A 72 4.48 -53.15 -13.74
N ASP A 73 5.00 -53.88 -12.77
CA ASP A 73 4.95 -53.49 -11.36
C ASP A 73 5.85 -52.28 -11.10
N GLU A 74 7.07 -52.25 -11.63
CA GLU A 74 7.98 -51.11 -11.53
C GLU A 74 7.40 -49.85 -12.20
N PHE A 75 6.91 -50.00 -13.44
CA PHE A 75 6.27 -48.92 -14.18
C PHE A 75 5.01 -48.40 -13.49
N SER A 76 4.17 -49.30 -12.95
CA SER A 76 2.98 -48.91 -12.17
C SER A 76 3.37 -48.16 -10.90
N ASN A 77 4.42 -48.60 -10.21
CA ASN A 77 4.90 -47.93 -9.01
C ASN A 77 5.47 -46.54 -9.30
N ASP A 78 6.21 -46.38 -10.39
CA ASP A 78 6.76 -45.08 -10.79
C ASP A 78 5.65 -44.12 -11.24
N LEU A 79 4.67 -44.60 -12.01
CA LEU A 79 3.49 -43.80 -12.36
C LEU A 79 2.72 -43.38 -11.11
N ASN A 80 2.53 -44.29 -10.14
CA ASN A 80 1.85 -43.98 -8.89
C ASN A 80 2.62 -42.92 -8.08
N LYS A 81 3.95 -43.03 -7.97
CA LYS A 81 4.79 -42.03 -7.30
C LYS A 81 4.71 -40.66 -7.97
N VAL A 82 4.80 -40.61 -9.30
CA VAL A 82 4.69 -39.35 -10.06
C VAL A 82 3.30 -38.73 -9.86
N THR A 83 2.25 -39.53 -9.95
CA THR A 83 0.86 -39.08 -9.77
C THR A 83 0.62 -38.59 -8.34
N GLU A 84 1.14 -39.29 -7.34
CA GLU A 84 1.03 -38.88 -5.94
C GLU A 84 1.77 -37.56 -5.67
N ASN A 85 2.98 -37.40 -6.23
CA ASN A 85 3.74 -36.15 -6.12
C ASN A 85 3.01 -34.99 -6.81
N GLN A 86 2.46 -35.21 -8.00
CA GLN A 86 1.67 -34.19 -8.70
C GLN A 86 0.40 -33.82 -7.92
N ARG A 87 -0.27 -34.80 -7.32
CA ARG A 87 -1.43 -34.56 -6.45
C ARG A 87 -1.05 -33.72 -5.23
N LYS A 88 0.05 -34.04 -4.54
CA LYS A 88 0.53 -33.23 -3.40
C LYS A 88 0.88 -31.80 -3.81
N GLN A 89 1.48 -31.61 -4.99
CA GLN A 89 1.75 -30.28 -5.53
C GLN A 89 0.46 -29.52 -5.83
N LEU A 90 -0.53 -30.18 -6.45
CA LEU A 90 -1.84 -29.59 -6.72
C LEU A 90 -2.55 -29.19 -5.43
N ASP A 91 -2.59 -30.08 -4.43
CA ASP A 91 -3.21 -29.79 -3.13
C ASP A 91 -2.54 -28.58 -2.46
N SER A 92 -1.20 -28.49 -2.52
CA SER A 92 -0.47 -27.33 -2.01
C SER A 92 -0.76 -26.04 -2.78
N ILE A 93 -0.89 -26.10 -4.11
CA ILE A 93 -1.25 -24.95 -4.94
C ILE A 93 -2.67 -24.50 -4.63
N THR A 94 -3.62 -25.43 -4.51
CA THR A 94 -5.01 -25.14 -4.14
C THR A 94 -5.10 -24.45 -2.78
N GLU A 95 -4.33 -24.91 -1.80
CA GLU A 95 -4.31 -24.28 -0.48
C GLU A 95 -3.71 -22.87 -0.53
N ASN A 96 -2.61 -22.67 -1.28
CA ASN A 96 -2.04 -21.34 -1.49
C ASN A 96 -3.03 -20.40 -2.18
N ILE A 97 -3.79 -20.88 -3.17
CA ILE A 97 -4.83 -20.11 -3.86
C ILE A 97 -5.92 -19.71 -2.86
N ARG A 98 -6.34 -20.61 -1.97
CA ARG A 98 -7.34 -20.31 -0.93
C ARG A 98 -6.86 -19.18 0.00
N VAL A 99 -5.63 -19.29 0.51
CA VAL A 99 -5.03 -18.26 1.38
C VAL A 99 -4.91 -16.91 0.67
N ILE A 100 -4.52 -16.91 -0.60
CA ILE A 100 -4.46 -15.67 -1.41
C ILE A 100 -5.85 -15.07 -1.59
N SER A 101 -6.88 -15.90 -1.85
CA SER A 101 -8.26 -15.42 -1.99
C SER A 101 -8.76 -14.77 -0.70
N GLU A 102 -8.53 -15.40 0.45
CA GLU A 102 -8.91 -14.85 1.76
C GLU A 102 -8.21 -13.51 2.03
N SER A 103 -6.92 -13.41 1.69
CA SER A 103 -6.16 -12.17 1.81
C SER A 103 -6.69 -11.05 0.90
N LEU A 104 -7.20 -11.39 -0.29
CA LEU A 104 -7.81 -10.43 -1.21
C LEU A 104 -9.13 -9.89 -0.65
N ASP A 105 -9.96 -10.75 -0.07
CA ASP A 105 -11.23 -10.34 0.55
C ASP A 105 -10.98 -9.40 1.75
N GLU A 106 -9.97 -9.69 2.57
CA GLU A 106 -9.53 -8.81 3.66
C GLU A 106 -9.06 -7.44 3.15
N LEU A 107 -8.26 -7.43 2.09
CA LEU A 107 -7.78 -6.19 1.46
C LEU A 107 -8.92 -5.36 0.86
N GLU A 108 -9.93 -6.00 0.26
CA GLU A 108 -11.11 -5.33 -0.26
C GLU A 108 -11.94 -4.69 0.87
N SER A 109 -12.14 -5.41 1.98
CA SER A 109 -12.79 -4.87 3.17
C SER A 109 -12.03 -3.67 3.74
N LEU A 110 -10.70 -3.77 3.86
CA LEU A 110 -9.85 -2.68 4.31
C LEU A 110 -9.94 -1.45 3.40
N LYS A 111 -9.92 -1.66 2.07
CA LYS A 111 -10.08 -0.60 1.08
C LYS A 111 -11.41 0.13 1.25
N ASN A 112 -12.51 -0.60 1.41
CA ASN A 112 -13.84 -0.02 1.59
C ASN A 112 -13.93 0.81 2.89
N ASN A 113 -13.36 0.31 3.99
CA ASN A 113 -13.28 1.04 5.26
C ASN A 113 -12.46 2.34 5.11
N LEU A 114 -11.33 2.29 4.42
CA LEU A 114 -10.50 3.47 4.17
C LEU A 114 -11.23 4.51 3.31
N GLN A 115 -11.95 4.10 2.28
CA GLN A 115 -12.76 5.00 1.46
C GLN A 115 -13.86 5.69 2.26
N GLN A 116 -14.53 4.95 3.15
CA GLN A 116 -15.53 5.54 4.05
C GLN A 116 -14.91 6.56 5.01
N ASN A 117 -13.74 6.25 5.58
CA ASN A 117 -13.01 7.17 6.46
C ASN A 117 -12.60 8.46 5.72
N ILE A 118 -12.11 8.36 4.49
CA ILE A 118 -11.77 9.54 3.66
C ILE A 118 -12.99 10.43 3.45
N SER A 119 -14.15 9.84 3.13
CA SER A 119 -15.41 10.58 2.95
C SER A 119 -15.86 11.32 4.22
N ASP A 120 -15.71 10.68 5.40
CA ASP A 120 -15.99 11.32 6.69
C ASP A 120 -15.01 12.48 6.97
N TYR A 121 -13.71 12.28 6.71
CA TYR A 121 -12.72 13.35 6.86
C TYR A 121 -12.99 14.54 5.95
N ASP A 122 -13.33 14.32 4.68
CA ASP A 122 -13.68 15.38 3.74
C ASP A 122 -14.90 16.17 4.21
N SER A 123 -15.92 15.46 4.72
CA SER A 123 -17.12 16.09 5.29
C SER A 123 -16.78 16.96 6.50
N ARG A 124 -15.95 16.46 7.42
CA ARG A 124 -15.48 17.23 8.59
C ARG A 124 -14.63 18.43 8.19
N MET A 125 -13.76 18.27 7.19
CA MET A 125 -12.90 19.35 6.69
C MET A 125 -13.72 20.46 6.03
N SER A 126 -14.74 20.10 5.25
CA SER A 126 -15.69 21.06 4.67
C SER A 126 -16.41 21.88 5.75
N LEU A 127 -16.89 21.21 6.82
CA LEU A 127 -17.49 21.90 7.97
C LEU A 127 -16.49 22.83 8.67
N LEU A 128 -15.25 22.39 8.86
CA LEU A 128 -14.21 23.19 9.49
C LEU A 128 -13.89 24.44 8.66
N ASN A 129 -13.74 24.28 7.35
CA ASN A 129 -13.51 25.39 6.42
C ASN A 129 -14.67 26.39 6.41
N GLY A 130 -15.91 25.90 6.51
CA GLY A 130 -17.09 26.74 6.71
C GLY A 130 -17.00 27.58 7.98
N LYS A 131 -16.64 26.96 9.11
CA LYS A 131 -16.44 27.65 10.40
C LYS A 131 -15.30 28.67 10.36
N VAL A 132 -14.16 28.32 9.76
CA VAL A 132 -13.02 29.23 9.59
C VAL A 132 -13.44 30.44 8.76
N SER A 133 -14.18 30.21 7.67
CA SER A 133 -14.69 31.30 6.83
C SER A 133 -15.65 32.21 7.58
N SER A 134 -16.55 31.65 8.40
CA SER A 134 -17.45 32.46 9.24
C SER A 134 -16.68 33.29 10.27
N ILE A 135 -15.68 32.71 10.94
CA ILE A 135 -14.83 33.42 11.91
C ILE A 135 -14.06 34.55 11.23
N ASN A 136 -13.44 34.29 10.08
CA ASN A 136 -12.71 35.31 9.33
C ASN A 136 -13.63 36.46 8.89
N ASN A 137 -14.86 36.15 8.46
CA ASN A 137 -15.85 37.17 8.14
C ASN A 137 -16.25 38.00 9.36
N THR A 138 -16.40 37.39 10.54
CA THR A 138 -16.67 38.14 11.79
C THR A 138 -15.48 39.02 12.17
N LEU A 139 -14.25 38.50 12.08
CA LEU A 139 -13.03 39.23 12.42
C LEU A 139 -12.77 40.41 11.48
N LYS A 140 -13.20 40.35 10.21
CA LYS A 140 -13.11 41.46 9.26
C LYS A 140 -13.81 42.73 9.77
N TYR A 141 -14.82 42.59 10.62
CA TYR A 141 -15.56 43.71 11.21
C TYR A 141 -15.16 44.02 12.65
N ASN A 142 -14.15 43.34 13.21
CA ASN A 142 -13.67 43.64 14.55
C ASN A 142 -12.71 44.83 14.50
N PRO A 143 -13.04 45.95 15.17
CA PRO A 143 -12.15 47.07 15.22
C PRO A 143 -10.85 46.71 15.93
N ARG A 144 -9.72 47.18 15.40
CA ARG A 144 -8.47 47.17 16.15
C ARG A 144 -8.53 48.28 17.19
N ILE A 145 -8.46 47.89 18.46
CA ILE A 145 -8.53 48.83 19.59
C ILE A 145 -7.12 49.16 20.04
N PHE A 146 -6.80 50.45 20.12
CA PHE A 146 -5.56 50.97 20.66
C PHE A 146 -5.88 51.84 21.87
N VAL A 147 -5.09 51.68 22.94
CA VAL A 147 -5.19 52.53 24.12
C VAL A 147 -3.92 53.36 24.19
N THR A 148 -4.06 54.67 24.26
CA THR A 148 -2.94 55.60 24.47
C THR A 148 -3.16 56.32 25.78
N THR A 149 -2.11 56.41 26.60
CA THR A 149 -2.22 56.97 27.95
C THR A 149 -1.33 58.21 28.12
N GLY A 150 -1.71 59.08 29.04
CA GLY A 150 -0.87 60.20 29.47
C GLY A 150 -0.73 61.34 28.45
N ILE A 151 -1.72 61.54 27.58
CA ILE A 151 -1.71 62.61 26.59
C ILE A 151 -1.83 63.96 27.30
N ARG A 152 -0.90 64.87 27.01
CA ARG A 152 -0.85 66.17 27.68
C ARG A 152 -1.80 67.17 27.05
N TYR A 153 -2.67 67.75 27.86
CA TYR A 153 -3.56 68.84 27.50
C TYR A 153 -3.11 70.15 28.18
N PRO A 154 -2.67 71.17 27.43
CA PRO A 154 -2.22 72.45 28.00
C PRO A 154 -3.32 73.16 28.81
N LEU A 155 -2.96 73.70 29.99
CA LEU A 155 -3.91 74.48 30.80
C LEU A 155 -4.37 75.78 30.10
N SER A 156 -3.47 76.38 29.31
CA SER A 156 -3.72 77.66 28.62
C SER A 156 -4.80 77.61 27.55
N THR A 157 -5.26 76.40 27.19
CA THR A 157 -6.29 76.14 26.18
C THR A 157 -7.64 75.73 26.77
N ILE A 158 -7.74 75.56 28.09
CA ILE A 158 -9.02 75.27 28.76
C ILE A 158 -9.97 76.46 28.57
N HIS A 159 -11.27 76.18 28.37
CA HIS A 159 -12.33 77.12 28.01
C HIS A 159 -12.22 77.76 26.61
N LYS A 160 -11.17 77.45 25.84
CA LYS A 160 -11.03 77.87 24.44
C LYS A 160 -11.54 76.78 23.50
N MET A 161 -12.79 76.35 23.67
CA MET A 161 -13.40 75.27 22.86
C MET A 161 -13.24 75.49 21.35
N ALA A 162 -13.32 76.73 20.87
CA ALA A 162 -13.15 77.05 19.44
C ALA A 162 -11.74 76.74 18.88
N ASN A 163 -10.71 76.74 19.74
CA ASN A 163 -9.30 76.59 19.37
C ASN A 163 -8.69 75.32 19.97
N GLY A 164 -9.46 74.23 20.05
CA GLY A 164 -9.02 72.96 20.65
C GLY A 164 -7.66 72.46 20.14
N VAL A 165 -7.05 71.59 20.92
CA VAL A 165 -5.67 71.13 20.72
C VAL A 165 -5.67 70.00 19.69
N LYS A 166 -4.81 70.12 18.68
CA LYS A 166 -4.56 69.04 17.72
C LYS A 166 -3.59 68.03 18.31
N VAL A 167 -3.97 66.77 18.29
CA VAL A 167 -3.15 65.63 18.71
C VAL A 167 -2.98 64.71 17.52
N TYR A 168 -1.74 64.56 17.07
CA TYR A 168 -1.41 63.75 15.89
C TYR A 168 -1.17 62.29 16.28
N PHE A 169 -1.78 61.36 15.54
CA PHE A 169 -1.64 59.93 15.84
C PHE A 169 -0.20 59.42 15.69
N LYS A 170 0.58 60.01 14.78
CA LYS A 170 2.02 59.67 14.60
C LYS A 170 2.89 59.98 15.82
N ASP A 171 2.44 60.88 16.70
CA ASP A 171 3.17 61.31 17.89
C ASP A 171 2.70 60.54 19.14
N LEU A 172 1.70 59.66 18.98
CA LEU A 172 1.13 58.86 20.04
C LEU A 172 1.69 57.45 20.04
N LYS A 173 1.71 56.87 21.24
CA LYS A 173 2.11 55.49 21.46
C LYS A 173 1.05 54.73 22.23
N THR A 174 0.94 53.44 21.95
CA THR A 174 0.07 52.56 22.73
C THR A 174 0.53 52.50 24.19
N SER A 175 -0.33 52.01 25.08
CA SER A 175 0.02 51.70 26.47
C SER A 175 1.19 50.71 26.60
N PHE A 176 1.55 50.02 25.52
CA PHE A 176 2.70 49.13 25.39
C PHE A 176 3.94 49.81 24.75
N ASN A 177 3.93 51.13 24.57
CA ASN A 177 5.01 51.94 24.00
C ASN A 177 5.33 51.64 22.51
N GLU A 178 4.35 51.14 21.77
CA GLU A 178 4.42 50.93 20.31
C GLU A 178 3.84 52.13 19.55
N ASP A 179 4.35 52.42 18.36
CA ASP A 179 3.79 53.48 17.52
C ASP A 179 2.43 53.05 16.95
N LEU A 180 1.49 54.00 16.85
CA LEU A 180 0.19 53.73 16.22
C LEU A 180 0.35 53.50 14.70
N PRO A 181 -0.50 52.66 14.09
CA PRO A 181 -0.48 52.50 12.64
C PRO A 181 -0.98 53.76 11.94
N LYS A 182 -0.64 53.91 10.66
CA LYS A 182 -1.30 54.90 9.79
C LYS A 182 -2.73 54.43 9.50
N PHE A 183 -3.70 55.21 9.94
CA PHE A 183 -5.10 54.92 9.69
C PHE A 183 -5.49 55.27 8.25
N LYS A 184 -6.20 54.37 7.57
CA LYS A 184 -6.73 54.63 6.21
C LYS A 184 -8.08 55.34 6.20
N LYS A 185 -8.72 55.38 7.37
CA LYS A 185 -10.00 56.06 7.65
C LYS A 185 -9.89 56.66 9.04
N ALA A 186 -10.63 57.74 9.30
CA ALA A 186 -10.69 58.34 10.62
C ALA A 186 -11.09 57.27 11.68
N PRO A 187 -10.23 57.00 12.69
CA PRO A 187 -10.57 56.03 13.73
C PRO A 187 -11.68 56.61 14.63
N LEU A 188 -12.45 55.74 15.29
CA LEU A 188 -13.28 56.22 16.39
C LEU A 188 -12.37 56.56 17.56
N VAL A 189 -12.47 57.79 18.05
CA VAL A 189 -11.72 58.26 19.21
C VAL A 189 -12.69 58.41 20.37
N ASN A 190 -12.34 57.87 21.52
CA ASN A 190 -12.97 58.17 22.79
C ASN A 190 -11.92 58.77 23.72
N VAL A 191 -12.24 59.90 24.33
CA VAL A 191 -11.35 60.66 25.21
C VAL A 191 -11.86 60.56 26.64
N GLU A 192 -10.98 60.23 27.58
CA GLU A 192 -11.32 60.13 29.00
C GLU A 192 -10.40 61.02 29.82
N GLY A 193 -10.94 62.16 30.25
CA GLY A 193 -10.22 63.16 31.04
C GLY A 193 -10.53 63.01 32.52
N TYR A 194 -9.51 62.99 33.37
CA TYR A 194 -9.71 63.11 34.82
C TYR A 194 -9.93 64.59 35.18
N ARG A 195 -11.13 64.93 35.65
CA ARG A 195 -11.56 66.30 36.05
C ARG A 195 -11.68 67.33 34.90
N LEU A 196 -11.66 66.89 33.65
CA LEU A 196 -11.92 67.72 32.48
C LEU A 196 -13.00 67.09 31.64
N ASP A 197 -13.98 67.90 31.22
CA ASP A 197 -14.90 67.50 30.16
C ASP A 197 -14.21 67.73 28.82
N LEU A 198 -13.79 66.61 28.23
CA LEU A 198 -13.12 66.58 26.94
C LEU A 198 -14.14 66.32 25.84
N HIS A 199 -14.11 67.16 24.81
CA HIS A 199 -14.95 67.04 23.64
C HIS A 199 -14.08 66.89 22.40
N ILE A 200 -14.39 65.88 21.59
CA ILE A 200 -13.77 65.74 20.29
C ILE A 200 -14.46 66.70 19.32
N LEU A 201 -13.68 67.61 18.76
CA LEU A 201 -14.15 68.63 17.83
C LEU A 201 -14.01 68.18 16.38
N GLU A 202 -13.01 67.35 16.09
CA GLU A 202 -12.69 66.87 14.75
C GLU A 202 -11.86 65.60 14.85
N ILE A 203 -12.09 64.65 13.93
CA ILE A 203 -11.25 63.48 13.75
C ILE A 203 -10.95 63.33 12.26
N THR A 204 -9.69 63.08 11.94
CA THR A 204 -9.20 62.81 10.58
C THR A 204 -8.41 61.49 10.59
N GLU A 205 -7.77 61.15 9.48
CA GLU A 205 -6.85 60.01 9.39
C GLU A 205 -5.50 60.26 10.10
N GLU A 206 -5.13 61.53 10.31
CA GLU A 206 -3.80 61.92 10.81
C GLU A 206 -3.81 62.45 12.23
N TYR A 207 -4.90 63.08 12.64
CA TYR A 207 -5.04 63.72 13.94
C TYR A 207 -6.50 63.77 14.41
N PHE A 208 -6.66 64.01 15.71
CA PHE A 208 -7.92 64.47 16.28
C PHE A 208 -7.74 65.80 17.00
N ARG A 209 -8.82 66.56 17.13
CA ARG A 209 -8.84 67.84 17.83
C ARG A 209 -9.72 67.73 19.05
N VAL A 210 -9.18 68.05 20.22
CA VAL A 210 -9.89 67.96 21.49
C VAL A 210 -10.01 69.34 22.14
N GLY A 211 -11.23 69.71 22.51
CA GLY A 211 -11.54 70.86 23.35
C GLY A 211 -11.75 70.40 24.79
N ALA A 212 -11.39 71.22 25.76
CA ALA A 212 -11.65 70.95 27.17
C ALA A 212 -12.45 72.09 27.80
N TRP A 213 -13.37 71.69 28.67
CA TRP A 213 -14.09 72.59 29.56
C TRP A 213 -13.91 72.12 31.01
N SER A 214 -13.81 73.07 31.92
CA SER A 214 -13.84 72.82 33.37
C SER A 214 -15.03 73.57 33.95
N TYR A 215 -15.74 72.97 34.90
CA TYR A 215 -16.79 73.68 35.65
C TYR A 215 -16.22 74.51 36.80
N ASP A 216 -14.98 74.24 37.20
CA ASP A 216 -14.34 74.89 38.33
C ASP A 216 -13.17 75.75 37.86
N ASN A 217 -13.32 77.07 37.96
CA ASN A 217 -12.25 78.04 37.68
C ASN A 217 -11.26 78.14 38.85
N SER A 218 -11.55 77.52 40.01
CA SER A 218 -10.87 77.84 41.27
C SER A 218 -9.82 76.83 41.74
N GLU A 219 -9.67 75.67 41.09
CA GLU A 219 -8.79 74.59 41.58
C GLU A 219 -7.84 73.96 40.54
N ILE A 220 -7.59 74.63 39.42
CA ILE A 220 -6.56 74.16 38.48
C ILE A 220 -5.20 74.75 38.84
N ASP A 221 -4.71 74.45 40.06
CA ASP A 221 -3.32 74.73 40.47
C ASP A 221 -2.45 73.49 40.22
N ASP A 222 -2.44 72.99 38.96
CA ASP A 222 -1.42 72.01 38.58
C ASP A 222 -0.16 72.77 38.16
N LYS A 223 0.82 72.78 39.08
CA LYS A 223 2.17 73.35 38.87
C LYS A 223 2.86 72.85 37.59
N ARG A 224 2.36 71.77 36.97
CA ARG A 224 2.89 71.19 35.73
C ARG A 224 2.46 71.94 34.46
N GLY A 225 1.43 72.78 34.50
CA GLY A 225 0.99 73.55 33.32
C GLY A 225 0.18 72.75 32.28
N TYR A 226 -0.14 71.48 32.55
CA TYR A 226 -0.97 70.62 31.70
C TYR A 226 -1.76 69.59 32.52
N PHE A 227 -2.87 69.10 31.98
CA PHE A 227 -3.53 67.86 32.41
C PHE A 227 -3.11 66.67 31.56
N THR A 228 -3.35 65.48 32.07
CA THR A 228 -3.22 64.24 31.29
C THR A 228 -4.56 63.57 31.11
N PHE A 229 -4.78 62.98 29.93
CA PHE A 229 -5.95 62.17 29.65
C PHE A 229 -5.55 60.95 28.81
N ASP A 230 -6.42 59.97 28.83
CA ASP A 230 -6.25 58.72 28.09
C ASP A 230 -7.23 58.67 26.94
N ILE A 231 -6.89 57.94 25.88
CA ILE A 231 -7.75 57.74 24.74
C ILE A 231 -7.84 56.28 24.33
N TRP A 232 -9.02 55.94 23.83
CA TRP A 232 -9.30 54.68 23.16
C TRP A 232 -9.55 54.97 21.68
N LEU A 233 -8.83 54.28 20.82
CA LEU A 233 -8.95 54.38 19.38
C LEU A 233 -9.47 53.06 18.83
N ALA A 234 -10.52 53.09 18.01
CA ALA A 234 -10.99 51.91 17.29
C ALA A 234 -10.86 52.15 15.78
N SER A 235 -10.01 51.35 15.13
CA SER A 235 -9.82 51.37 13.67
C SER A 235 -10.63 50.27 12.99
N PHE A 236 -11.31 50.62 11.89
CA PHE A 236 -12.12 49.72 11.07
C PHE A 236 -11.54 49.58 9.66
N ASP A 237 -10.21 49.44 9.58
CA ASP A 237 -9.44 49.32 8.32
C ASP A 237 -10.03 48.29 7.34
#